data_AF-A0AAV4IST7-F1
#
_entry.id   AF-A0AAV4IST7-F1
#
_cell.length_a   1.000
_cell.length_b   1.000
_cell.length_c   1.000
_cell.angle_alpha   90.00
_cell.angle_beta   90.00
_cell.angle_gamma   90.00
#
_symmetry.space_group_name_H-M   'P 1'
#
loop_
_entity.id
_entity.type
_entity.pdbx_description
1 polymer ?
#
loop_
_entity_poly.entity_id
_entity_poly.type
_entity_poly.pdbx_seq_one_letter_code
_entity_poly.pdbx_strand_id
1 'polypeptide(L)'
;MGVKNTSLFLLFFTRFIAIGKDNRKLGHESSCKFRILSSGLKSLILIERDFVGYTSPPIVIVEVVVAEVVVVVIVVVVKLGIVVVVVVVVVVAAVVVVVVVVVVVVVVVVVVVVVLVVVVVVEVVVVVVVVVVVVEVVVVVVVVVVVVVVTVVVVAVVVVTVVKVVIVVVAEIDIVVAVLLLLLFLKLVVVVVVIVVIVVVVIVVVVVVVVVVIVVVVVAVAVVVILTIVLVVVLVVVDRVVVVGGGGGVVVVVVIVVVVVVVVVVVVVVVVVVVVVVVVIVIVVVVVLVVVVVAVLVVVVVVE
;
A
#
# COMPACT_ATOMS: atom_id res chain seq x y z
N MET A 1 74.30 52.10 -3.04
CA MET A 1 73.14 51.25 -2.75
C MET A 1 72.88 51.32 -1.25
N GLY A 2 71.95 52.19 -0.84
CA GLY A 2 71.56 52.36 0.56
C GLY A 2 70.23 51.66 0.81
N VAL A 3 70.21 50.80 1.83
CA VAL A 3 69.03 50.05 2.29
C VAL A 3 67.93 51.04 2.66
N LYS A 4 66.84 51.06 1.87
CA LYS A 4 65.62 51.77 2.24
C LYS A 4 64.91 50.95 3.31
N ASN A 5 64.62 51.56 4.46
CA ASN A 5 63.67 51.03 5.44
C ASN A 5 62.25 51.08 4.83
N THR A 6 61.92 50.11 3.99
CA THR A 6 60.57 49.90 3.49
C THR A 6 59.69 49.43 4.65
N SER A 7 58.59 50.13 4.91
CA SER A 7 57.63 49.71 5.93
C SER A 7 57.18 48.27 5.66
N LEU A 8 56.95 47.48 6.72
CA LEU A 8 56.42 46.11 6.63
C LEU A 8 55.16 46.04 5.74
N PHE A 9 54.39 47.12 5.70
CA PHE A 9 53.23 47.31 4.83
C PHE A 9 53.59 47.29 3.34
N LEU A 10 54.57 48.09 2.89
CA LEU A 10 55.04 48.08 1.50
C LEU A 10 55.63 46.73 1.12
N LEU A 11 56.41 46.11 2.03
CA LEU A 11 57.02 44.80 1.81
C LEU A 11 55.97 43.68 1.64
N PHE A 12 54.87 43.73 2.40
CA PHE A 12 53.73 42.83 2.24
C PHE A 12 53.00 43.08 0.92
N PHE A 13 52.73 44.35 0.58
CA PHE A 13 52.04 44.75 -0.65
C PHE A 13 52.80 44.31 -1.90
N THR A 14 54.10 44.59 -1.96
CA THR A 14 54.97 44.21 -3.07
C THR A 14 55.05 42.69 -3.23
N ARG A 15 55.14 41.92 -2.13
CA ARG A 15 55.09 40.44 -2.19
C ARG A 15 53.74 39.93 -2.69
N PHE A 16 52.64 40.49 -2.22
CA PHE A 16 51.30 40.07 -2.63
C PHE A 16 51.04 40.35 -4.12
N ILE A 17 51.48 41.50 -4.62
CA ILE A 17 51.44 41.84 -6.05
C ILE A 17 52.31 40.88 -6.87
N ALA A 18 53.51 40.51 -6.39
CA ALA A 18 54.38 39.57 -7.08
C ALA A 18 53.73 38.17 -7.21
N ILE A 19 53.21 37.63 -6.11
CA ILE A 19 52.48 36.34 -6.09
C ILE A 19 51.26 36.41 -7.03
N GLY A 20 50.54 37.54 -7.03
CA GLY A 20 49.41 37.78 -7.91
C GLY A 20 49.78 37.83 -9.40
N LYS A 21 50.93 38.44 -9.75
CA LYS A 21 51.45 38.48 -11.13
C LYS A 21 51.91 37.10 -11.61
N ASP A 22 52.52 36.30 -10.74
CA ASP A 22 52.95 34.94 -11.10
C ASP A 22 51.75 34.02 -11.34
N ASN A 23 50.71 34.08 -10.49
CA ASN A 23 49.45 33.37 -10.73
C ASN A 23 48.73 33.84 -12.01
N ARG A 24 48.85 35.13 -12.37
CA ARG A 24 48.30 35.66 -13.62
C ARG A 24 48.94 35.02 -14.87
N LYS A 25 50.23 34.64 -14.82
CA LYS A 25 50.91 33.98 -15.93
C LYS A 25 50.52 32.50 -16.09
N LEU A 26 49.93 31.88 -15.06
CA LEU A 26 49.59 30.45 -15.03
C LEU A 26 48.10 30.16 -15.28
N GLY A 27 47.24 31.18 -15.45
CA GLY A 27 45.77 31.01 -15.49
C GLY A 27 45.15 31.15 -16.87
N HIS A 28 44.18 30.26 -17.18
CA HIS A 28 43.29 30.38 -18.35
C HIS A 28 42.37 31.61 -18.23
N GLU A 29 42.48 32.55 -19.18
CA GLU A 29 41.86 33.89 -19.18
C GLU A 29 40.31 33.92 -19.14
N SER A 30 39.63 32.79 -19.28
CA SER A 30 38.17 32.73 -19.42
C SER A 30 37.38 32.58 -18.11
N SER A 31 38.02 32.30 -16.96
CA SER A 31 37.26 32.20 -15.70
C SER A 31 36.94 33.59 -15.12
N CYS A 32 35.70 33.79 -14.68
CA CYS A 32 35.26 35.04 -14.01
C CYS A 32 36.15 35.38 -12.79
N LYS A 33 36.67 34.35 -12.09
CA LYS A 33 37.64 34.51 -11.00
C LYS A 33 38.96 35.18 -11.45
N PHE A 34 39.46 34.88 -12.66
CA PHE A 34 40.66 35.50 -13.21
C PHE A 34 40.46 36.99 -13.52
N ARG A 35 39.27 37.36 -14.03
CA ARG A 35 38.96 38.75 -14.40
C ARG A 35 38.86 39.66 -13.16
N ILE A 36 38.28 39.14 -12.07
CA ILE A 36 38.22 39.84 -10.78
C ILE A 36 39.63 39.98 -10.16
N LEU A 37 40.42 38.90 -10.17
CA LEU A 37 41.80 38.92 -9.67
C LEU A 37 42.67 39.94 -10.43
N SER A 38 42.55 39.96 -11.76
CA SER A 38 43.26 40.88 -12.66
C SER A 38 42.89 42.35 -12.41
N SER A 39 41.60 42.64 -12.26
CA SER A 39 41.12 44.00 -11.97
C SER A 39 41.62 44.49 -10.61
N GLY A 40 41.55 43.64 -9.58
CA GLY A 40 42.07 43.95 -8.24
C GLY A 40 43.57 44.20 -8.24
N LEU A 41 44.37 43.36 -8.91
CA LEU A 41 45.82 43.53 -9.04
C LEU A 41 46.21 44.86 -9.70
N LYS A 42 45.47 45.30 -10.73
CA LYS A 42 45.74 46.56 -11.41
C LYS A 42 45.53 47.76 -10.48
N SER A 43 44.49 47.74 -9.65
CA SER A 43 44.25 48.77 -8.63
C SER A 43 45.34 48.78 -7.56
N LEU A 44 45.78 47.62 -7.09
CA LEU A 44 46.86 47.51 -6.12
C LEU A 44 48.20 48.07 -6.66
N ILE A 45 48.53 47.82 -7.93
CA ILE A 45 49.75 48.35 -8.56
C ILE A 45 49.74 49.89 -8.68
N LEU A 46 48.57 50.47 -8.98
CA LEU A 46 48.44 51.93 -9.06
C LEU A 46 48.58 52.58 -7.67
N ILE A 47 48.01 51.95 -6.63
CA ILE A 47 48.17 52.38 -5.24
C ILE A 47 49.63 52.29 -4.80
N GLU A 48 50.34 51.19 -5.11
CA GLU A 48 51.78 51.06 -4.82
C GLU A 48 52.59 52.20 -5.47
N ARG A 49 52.29 52.55 -6.73
CA ARG A 49 52.96 53.63 -7.45
C ARG A 49 52.75 55.00 -6.80
N ASP A 50 51.54 55.27 -6.34
CA ASP A 50 51.20 56.54 -5.71
C ASP A 50 51.80 56.66 -4.30
N PHE A 51 51.88 55.56 -3.53
CA PHE A 51 52.52 55.53 -2.21
C PHE A 51 54.05 55.71 -2.26
N VAL A 52 54.73 55.23 -3.31
CA VAL A 52 56.20 55.39 -3.46
C VAL A 52 56.59 56.83 -3.79
N GLY A 53 55.66 57.64 -4.34
CA GLY A 53 55.89 59.05 -4.67
C GLY A 53 55.88 60.00 -3.48
N TYR A 54 55.32 59.60 -2.34
CA TYR A 54 55.26 60.41 -1.11
C TYR A 54 56.45 60.13 -0.19
N THR A 55 57.59 60.76 -0.46
CA THR A 55 58.69 60.86 0.53
C THR A 55 59.02 62.32 0.81
N SER A 56 58.48 62.86 1.90
CA SER A 56 58.98 64.07 2.60
C SER A 56 58.69 63.91 4.10
N PRO A 57 59.69 63.99 5.01
CA PRO A 57 59.50 63.68 6.43
C PRO A 57 59.12 64.96 7.20
N PRO A 58 57.82 65.21 7.50
CA PRO A 58 57.34 65.09 8.89
C PRO A 58 55.84 64.77 9.07
N ILE A 59 55.06 64.56 8.01
CA ILE A 59 53.58 64.35 8.07
C ILE A 59 53.18 62.91 8.44
N VAL A 60 54.16 61.99 8.35
CA VAL A 60 53.97 60.53 8.48
C VAL A 60 53.39 60.11 9.83
N ILE A 61 53.59 60.86 10.92
CA ILE A 61 53.15 60.41 12.26
C ILE A 61 51.63 60.62 12.45
N VAL A 62 51.06 61.70 11.92
CA VAL A 62 49.63 62.00 12.07
C VAL A 62 48.80 61.22 11.04
N GLU A 63 49.32 61.07 9.83
CA GLU A 63 48.66 60.30 8.77
C GLU A 63 48.61 58.80 9.09
N VAL A 64 49.65 58.25 9.75
CA VAL A 64 49.65 56.85 10.18
C VAL A 64 48.60 56.58 11.25
N VAL A 65 48.37 57.49 12.21
CA VAL A 65 47.34 57.31 13.24
C VAL A 65 45.93 57.41 12.64
N VAL A 66 45.70 58.36 11.74
CA VAL A 66 44.38 58.48 11.07
C VAL A 66 44.13 57.30 10.14
N ALA A 67 45.14 56.82 9.41
CA ALA A 67 45.04 55.62 8.60
C ALA A 67 44.78 54.38 9.46
N GLU A 68 45.42 54.26 10.62
CA GLU A 68 45.22 53.14 11.55
C GLU A 68 43.77 53.10 12.08
N VAL A 69 43.23 54.25 12.50
CA VAL A 69 41.83 54.34 12.95
C VAL A 69 40.85 54.03 11.82
N VAL A 70 41.08 54.54 10.61
CA VAL A 70 40.23 54.26 9.45
C VAL A 70 40.27 52.78 9.06
N VAL A 71 41.43 52.14 9.12
CA VAL A 71 41.56 50.70 8.88
C VAL A 71 40.80 49.89 9.94
N VAL A 72 40.90 50.26 11.23
CA VAL A 72 40.14 49.58 12.28
C VAL A 72 38.64 49.72 12.06
N VAL A 73 38.14 50.90 11.71
CA VAL A 73 36.71 51.12 11.43
C VAL A 73 36.25 50.30 10.22
N ILE A 74 37.01 50.29 9.13
CA ILE A 74 36.67 49.49 7.94
C ILE A 74 36.67 47.99 8.28
N VAL A 75 37.65 47.51 9.04
CA VAL A 75 37.73 46.10 9.45
C VAL A 75 36.56 45.72 10.36
N VAL A 76 36.13 46.60 11.26
CA VAL A 76 34.96 46.37 12.12
C VAL A 76 33.67 46.35 11.30
N VAL A 77 33.48 47.29 10.37
CA VAL A 77 32.30 47.32 9.49
C VAL A 77 32.25 46.10 8.57
N VAL A 78 33.39 45.65 8.03
CA VAL A 78 33.48 44.44 7.19
C VAL A 78 33.21 43.18 8.02
N LYS A 79 33.76 43.07 9.23
CA LYS A 79 33.46 41.94 10.14
C LYS A 79 31.98 41.92 10.52
N LEU A 80 31.40 43.06 10.90
CA LEU A 80 29.97 43.16 11.20
C LEU A 80 29.11 42.82 9.98
N GLY A 81 29.48 43.28 8.79
CA GLY A 81 28.78 42.96 7.54
C GLY A 81 28.78 41.46 7.22
N ILE A 82 29.93 40.78 7.35
CA ILE A 82 30.04 39.33 7.14
C ILE A 82 29.20 38.56 8.17
N VAL A 83 29.22 38.97 9.44
CA VAL A 83 28.41 38.35 10.50
C VAL A 83 26.92 38.46 10.17
N VAL A 84 26.44 39.63 9.74
CA VAL A 84 25.03 39.82 9.35
C VAL A 84 24.67 38.94 8.16
N VAL A 85 25.50 38.87 7.11
CA VAL A 85 25.23 38.02 5.94
C VAL A 85 25.19 36.54 6.32
N VAL A 86 26.12 36.07 7.16
CA VAL A 86 26.14 34.68 7.62
C VAL A 86 24.90 34.35 8.46
N VAL A 87 24.52 35.24 9.38
CA VAL A 87 23.30 35.06 10.19
C VAL A 87 22.06 35.02 9.30
N VAL A 88 21.94 35.92 8.32
CA VAL A 88 20.82 35.92 7.37
C VAL A 88 20.78 34.61 6.56
N VAL A 89 21.91 34.14 6.04
CA VAL A 89 21.97 32.88 5.28
C VAL A 89 21.60 31.67 6.14
N VAL A 90 22.06 31.61 7.39
CA VAL A 90 21.72 30.52 8.32
C VAL A 90 20.23 30.55 8.67
N VAL A 91 19.67 31.73 8.92
CA VAL A 91 18.23 31.89 9.19
C VAL A 91 17.40 31.49 7.97
N VAL A 92 17.78 31.93 6.77
CA VAL A 92 17.08 31.54 5.52
C VAL A 92 17.18 30.04 5.29
N ALA A 93 18.35 29.43 5.48
CA ALA A 93 18.52 27.98 5.35
C ALA A 93 17.68 27.21 6.37
N ALA A 94 17.65 27.64 7.64
CA ALA A 94 16.84 27.03 8.68
C ALA A 94 15.34 27.13 8.36
N VAL A 95 14.87 28.29 7.90
CA VAL A 95 13.47 28.48 7.48
C VAL A 95 13.11 27.56 6.31
N VAL A 96 13.97 27.43 5.30
CA VAL A 96 13.73 26.53 4.16
C VAL A 96 13.63 25.07 4.61
N VAL A 97 14.52 24.62 5.51
CA VAL A 97 14.48 23.25 6.04
C VAL A 97 13.19 22.99 6.82
N VAL A 98 12.77 23.93 7.68
CA VAL A 98 11.52 23.80 8.43
C VAL A 98 10.31 23.73 7.48
N VAL A 99 10.27 24.58 6.45
CA VAL A 99 9.19 24.57 5.45
C VAL A 99 9.16 23.24 4.70
N VAL A 100 10.30 22.72 4.25
CA VAL A 100 10.38 21.42 3.57
C VAL A 100 9.89 20.29 4.47
N VAL A 101 10.32 20.26 5.73
CA VAL A 101 9.88 19.23 6.70
C VAL A 101 8.38 19.31 6.94
N VAL A 102 7.82 20.51 7.15
CA VAL A 102 6.38 20.69 7.32
C VAL A 102 5.62 20.23 6.08
N VAL A 103 6.07 20.58 4.87
CA VAL A 103 5.43 20.14 3.62
C VAL A 103 5.48 18.61 3.48
N VAL A 104 6.62 17.98 3.78
CA VAL A 104 6.74 16.51 3.74
C VAL A 104 5.79 15.86 4.75
N VAL A 105 5.73 16.36 5.98
CA VAL A 105 4.82 15.84 7.01
C VAL A 105 3.37 16.00 6.58
N VAL A 106 2.97 17.16 6.06
CA VAL A 106 1.61 17.40 5.56
C VAL A 106 1.29 16.47 4.40
N VAL A 107 2.19 16.27 3.44
CA VAL A 107 1.99 15.34 2.33
C VAL A 107 1.85 13.90 2.83
N VAL A 108 2.68 13.46 3.76
CA VAL A 108 2.59 12.12 4.37
C VAL A 108 1.26 11.95 5.09
N VAL A 109 0.85 12.92 5.90
CA VAL A 109 -0.45 12.89 6.61
C VAL A 109 -1.60 12.83 5.61
N VAL A 110 -1.59 13.66 4.56
CA VAL A 110 -2.62 13.64 3.51
C VAL A 110 -2.66 12.29 2.80
N VAL A 111 -1.50 11.73 2.42
CA VAL A 111 -1.42 10.41 1.78
C VAL A 111 -1.95 9.32 2.71
N VAL A 112 -1.57 9.32 3.98
CA VAL A 112 -2.06 8.36 4.98
C VAL A 112 -3.57 8.48 5.16
N VAL A 113 -4.11 9.70 5.27
CA VAL A 113 -5.56 9.93 5.38
C VAL A 113 -6.28 9.45 4.11
N VAL A 114 -5.77 9.75 2.92
CA VAL A 114 -6.36 9.29 1.66
C VAL A 114 -6.33 7.77 1.56
N VAL A 115 -5.21 7.13 1.90
CA VAL A 115 -5.10 5.67 1.91
C VAL A 115 -6.06 5.06 2.93
N LEU A 116 -6.15 5.61 4.14
CA LEU A 116 -7.09 5.16 5.16
C LEU A 116 -8.54 5.30 4.67
N VAL A 117 -8.92 6.44 4.08
CA VAL A 117 -10.26 6.64 3.53
C VAL A 117 -10.55 5.64 2.40
N VAL A 118 -9.61 5.42 1.49
CA VAL A 118 -9.77 4.43 0.40
C VAL A 118 -9.93 3.03 0.97
N VAL A 119 -9.11 2.64 1.95
CA VAL A 119 -9.20 1.34 2.63
C VAL A 119 -10.55 1.19 3.32
N VAL A 120 -11.02 2.20 4.05
CA VAL A 120 -12.33 2.17 4.71
C VAL A 120 -13.47 2.08 3.68
N VAL A 121 -13.42 2.85 2.59
CA VAL A 121 -14.44 2.78 1.54
C VAL A 121 -14.46 1.39 0.91
N VAL A 122 -13.28 0.83 0.60
CA VAL A 122 -13.18 -0.52 0.04
C VAL A 122 -13.68 -1.56 1.03
N GLU A 123 -13.31 -1.46 2.30
CA GLU A 123 -13.78 -2.37 3.34
C GLU A 123 -15.29 -2.30 3.48
N VAL A 124 -15.89 -1.10 3.50
CA VAL A 124 -17.35 -0.93 3.50
C VAL A 124 -17.98 -1.56 2.26
N VAL A 125 -17.41 -1.37 1.07
CA VAL A 125 -17.92 -2.01 -0.16
C VAL A 125 -17.82 -3.53 -0.07
N VAL A 126 -16.69 -4.08 0.38
CA VAL A 126 -16.50 -5.52 0.55
C VAL A 126 -17.48 -6.07 1.58
N VAL A 127 -17.68 -5.39 2.72
CA VAL A 127 -18.65 -5.77 3.74
C VAL A 127 -20.07 -5.75 3.17
N VAL A 128 -20.45 -4.71 2.42
CA VAL A 128 -21.77 -4.64 1.78
C VAL A 128 -21.94 -5.79 0.78
N VAL A 129 -20.93 -6.07 -0.07
CA VAL A 129 -20.98 -7.20 -1.02
C VAL A 129 -21.10 -8.53 -0.29
N VAL A 130 -20.30 -8.76 0.75
CA VAL A 130 -20.36 -9.98 1.57
C VAL A 130 -21.72 -10.12 2.22
N VAL A 131 -22.28 -9.05 2.80
CA VAL A 131 -23.61 -9.06 3.42
C VAL A 131 -24.69 -9.38 2.39
N VAL A 132 -24.66 -8.74 1.22
CA VAL A 132 -25.62 -9.02 0.13
C VAL A 132 -25.53 -10.49 -0.29
N VAL A 133 -24.31 -11.01 -0.47
CA VAL A 133 -24.10 -12.41 -0.86
C VAL A 133 -24.55 -13.38 0.23
N VAL A 134 -24.27 -13.08 1.50
CA VAL A 134 -24.74 -13.90 2.63
C VAL A 134 -26.26 -13.91 2.67
N VAL A 135 -26.91 -12.75 2.53
CA VAL A 135 -28.37 -12.65 2.49
C VAL A 135 -28.93 -13.45 1.31
N GLU A 136 -28.33 -13.34 0.13
CA GLU A 136 -28.73 -14.13 -1.05
C GLU A 136 -28.61 -15.63 -0.79
N VAL A 137 -27.47 -16.09 -0.26
CA VAL A 137 -27.24 -17.49 0.12
C VAL A 137 -28.29 -17.96 1.13
N VAL A 138 -28.57 -17.18 2.17
CA VAL A 138 -29.60 -17.54 3.17
C VAL A 138 -30.97 -17.64 2.52
N VAL A 139 -31.35 -16.70 1.65
CA VAL A 139 -32.63 -16.73 0.93
C VAL A 139 -32.72 -17.98 0.05
N VAL A 140 -31.67 -18.31 -0.71
CA VAL A 140 -31.63 -19.53 -1.54
C VAL A 140 -31.80 -20.78 -0.69
N VAL A 141 -31.06 -20.88 0.42
CA VAL A 141 -31.16 -22.03 1.34
C VAL A 141 -32.57 -22.15 1.92
N VAL A 142 -33.17 -21.03 2.36
CA VAL A 142 -34.55 -21.05 2.89
C VAL A 142 -35.53 -21.50 1.80
N VAL A 143 -35.45 -20.95 0.59
CA VAL A 143 -36.33 -21.34 -0.53
C VAL A 143 -36.19 -22.84 -0.83
N VAL A 144 -34.96 -23.34 -0.88
CA VAL A 144 -34.68 -24.77 -1.12
C VAL A 144 -35.28 -25.64 -0.02
N VAL A 145 -35.07 -25.28 1.25
CA VAL A 145 -35.62 -26.03 2.39
C VAL A 145 -37.15 -26.03 2.32
N VAL A 146 -37.77 -24.88 2.02
CA VAL A 146 -39.23 -24.80 1.83
C VAL A 146 -39.69 -25.71 0.69
N VAL A 147 -39.02 -25.68 -0.47
CA VAL A 147 -39.35 -26.55 -1.61
C VAL A 147 -39.24 -28.03 -1.22
N VAL A 148 -38.15 -28.43 -0.55
CA VAL A 148 -37.94 -29.80 -0.05
C VAL A 148 -39.02 -30.21 0.94
N VAL A 149 -39.38 -29.34 1.88
CA VAL A 149 -40.43 -29.64 2.86
C VAL A 149 -41.79 -29.78 2.16
N VAL A 150 -42.12 -28.87 1.26
CA VAL A 150 -43.38 -28.93 0.50
C VAL A 150 -43.44 -30.20 -0.34
N THR A 151 -42.37 -30.58 -1.06
CA THR A 151 -42.37 -31.80 -1.87
C THR A 151 -42.54 -33.05 -1.01
N VAL A 152 -41.85 -33.15 0.13
CA VAL A 152 -41.99 -34.27 1.08
C VAL A 152 -43.42 -34.34 1.64
N VAL A 153 -44.01 -33.20 2.02
CA VAL A 153 -45.40 -33.15 2.53
C VAL A 153 -46.39 -33.59 1.45
N VAL A 154 -46.27 -33.08 0.23
CA VAL A 154 -47.14 -33.47 -0.89
C VAL A 154 -47.04 -34.97 -1.17
N VAL A 155 -45.83 -35.51 -1.23
CA VAL A 155 -45.59 -36.95 -1.42
C VAL A 155 -46.23 -37.75 -0.28
N ALA A 156 -46.03 -37.35 0.97
CA ALA A 156 -46.61 -38.03 2.12
C ALA A 156 -48.15 -38.04 2.07
N VAL A 157 -48.77 -36.90 1.73
CA VAL A 157 -50.23 -36.79 1.56
C VAL A 157 -50.71 -37.71 0.45
N VAL A 158 -50.05 -37.73 -0.71
CA VAL A 158 -50.39 -38.61 -1.84
C VAL A 158 -50.24 -40.08 -1.44
N VAL A 159 -49.16 -40.46 -0.76
CA VAL A 159 -48.96 -41.84 -0.29
C VAL A 159 -50.09 -42.23 0.66
N VAL A 160 -50.43 -41.39 1.64
CA VAL A 160 -51.51 -41.66 2.60
C VAL A 160 -52.88 -41.78 1.92
N THR A 161 -53.19 -40.92 0.94
CA THR A 161 -54.47 -41.01 0.22
C THR A 161 -54.54 -42.26 -0.64
N VAL A 162 -53.46 -42.63 -1.33
CA VAL A 162 -53.44 -43.87 -2.13
C VAL A 162 -53.50 -45.11 -1.22
N VAL A 163 -52.80 -45.13 -0.08
CA VAL A 163 -52.90 -46.21 0.92
C VAL A 163 -54.36 -46.39 1.36
N LYS A 164 -55.06 -45.30 1.69
CA LYS A 164 -56.47 -45.36 2.09
C LYS A 164 -57.36 -45.95 1.00
N VAL A 165 -57.20 -45.49 -0.25
CA VAL A 165 -57.97 -46.01 -1.40
C VAL A 165 -57.69 -47.50 -1.60
N VAL A 166 -56.42 -47.91 -1.54
CA VAL A 166 -56.04 -49.32 -1.72
C VAL A 166 -56.61 -50.21 -0.62
N ILE A 167 -56.56 -49.80 0.66
CA ILE A 167 -57.14 -50.57 1.77
C ILE A 167 -58.66 -50.76 1.57
N VAL A 168 -59.37 -49.71 1.16
CA VAL A 168 -60.83 -49.79 0.90
C VAL A 168 -61.12 -50.76 -0.24
N VAL A 169 -60.40 -50.67 -1.35
CA VAL A 169 -60.58 -51.56 -2.51
C VAL A 169 -60.22 -53.00 -2.16
N VAL A 170 -59.13 -53.23 -1.41
CA VAL A 170 -58.67 -54.55 -1.00
C VAL A 170 -59.68 -55.26 -0.09
N ALA A 171 -60.42 -54.52 0.73
CA ALA A 171 -61.46 -55.09 1.59
C ALA A 171 -62.65 -55.69 0.82
N GLU A 172 -62.82 -55.35 -0.46
CA GLU A 172 -63.91 -55.83 -1.32
C GLU A 172 -63.55 -57.06 -2.16
N ILE A 173 -62.27 -57.47 -2.20
CA ILE A 173 -61.76 -58.50 -3.12
C ILE A 173 -61.34 -59.77 -2.35
N ASP A 174 -61.36 -60.93 -3.01
CA ASP A 174 -60.82 -62.20 -2.49
C ASP A 174 -59.39 -62.07 -1.91
N ILE A 175 -59.14 -62.79 -0.81
CA ILE A 175 -57.95 -62.65 0.02
C ILE A 175 -56.62 -62.90 -0.71
N VAL A 176 -56.62 -63.75 -1.75
CA VAL A 176 -55.42 -64.04 -2.54
C VAL A 176 -55.04 -62.86 -3.43
N VAL A 177 -56.01 -62.22 -4.07
CA VAL A 177 -55.81 -61.06 -4.93
C VAL A 177 -55.46 -59.82 -4.09
N ALA A 178 -56.10 -59.67 -2.93
CA ALA A 178 -55.81 -58.67 -1.92
C ALA A 178 -54.32 -58.64 -1.53
N VAL A 179 -53.73 -59.80 -1.21
CA VAL A 179 -52.31 -59.90 -0.81
C VAL A 179 -51.37 -59.50 -1.96
N LEU A 180 -51.66 -59.93 -3.19
CA LEU A 180 -50.85 -59.55 -4.36
C LEU A 180 -50.91 -58.04 -4.65
N LEU A 181 -52.10 -57.44 -4.58
CA LEU A 181 -52.29 -56.00 -4.76
C LEU A 181 -51.61 -55.19 -3.63
N LEU A 182 -51.67 -55.68 -2.39
CA LEU A 182 -51.01 -55.05 -1.25
C LEU A 182 -49.48 -55.06 -1.41
N LEU A 183 -48.89 -56.16 -1.85
CA LEU A 183 -47.45 -56.27 -2.13
C LEU A 183 -47.00 -55.36 -3.28
N LEU A 184 -47.78 -55.32 -4.38
CA LEU A 184 -47.53 -54.42 -5.51
C LEU A 184 -47.58 -52.95 -5.07
N PHE A 185 -48.58 -52.61 -4.25
CA PHE A 185 -48.75 -51.25 -3.74
C PHE A 185 -47.64 -50.86 -2.76
N LEU A 186 -47.25 -51.76 -1.84
CA LEU A 186 -46.12 -51.54 -0.94
C LEU A 186 -44.83 -51.28 -1.72
N LYS A 187 -44.56 -52.06 -2.78
CA LYS A 187 -43.42 -51.85 -3.67
C LYS A 187 -43.47 -50.47 -4.36
N LEU A 188 -44.64 -50.06 -4.85
CA LEU A 188 -44.83 -48.73 -5.45
C LEU A 188 -44.53 -47.61 -4.45
N VAL A 189 -45.02 -47.71 -3.21
CA VAL A 189 -44.76 -46.70 -2.17
C VAL A 189 -43.28 -46.59 -1.84
N VAL A 190 -42.59 -47.72 -1.67
CA VAL A 190 -41.14 -47.74 -1.40
C VAL A 190 -40.37 -47.06 -2.54
N VAL A 191 -40.69 -47.38 -3.79
CA VAL A 191 -40.06 -46.76 -4.97
C VAL A 191 -40.28 -45.25 -4.99
N VAL A 192 -41.51 -44.77 -4.74
CA VAL A 192 -41.81 -43.33 -4.71
C VAL A 192 -41.02 -42.62 -3.61
N VAL A 193 -40.97 -43.19 -2.40
CA VAL A 193 -40.21 -42.61 -1.28
C VAL A 193 -38.72 -42.52 -1.61
N VAL A 194 -38.15 -43.56 -2.21
CA VAL A 194 -36.73 -43.60 -2.61
C VAL A 194 -36.42 -42.53 -3.65
N ILE A 195 -37.26 -42.41 -4.68
CA ILE A 195 -37.10 -41.37 -5.71
C ILE A 195 -37.13 -39.98 -5.07
N VAL A 196 -38.06 -39.74 -4.14
CA VAL A 196 -38.20 -38.44 -3.46
C VAL A 196 -36.98 -38.15 -2.59
N VAL A 197 -36.49 -39.14 -1.84
CA VAL A 197 -35.26 -38.97 -1.05
C VAL A 197 -34.05 -38.68 -1.94
N ILE A 198 -33.89 -39.38 -3.06
CA ILE A 198 -32.80 -39.12 -4.02
C ILE A 198 -32.91 -37.71 -4.60
N VAL A 199 -34.12 -37.27 -4.99
CA VAL A 199 -34.35 -35.91 -5.50
C VAL A 199 -33.99 -34.85 -4.45
N VAL A 200 -34.41 -35.05 -3.20
CA VAL A 200 -34.07 -34.15 -2.09
C VAL A 200 -32.56 -34.09 -1.85
N VAL A 201 -31.88 -35.25 -1.82
CA VAL A 201 -30.42 -35.36 -1.69
C VAL A 201 -29.73 -34.58 -2.81
N VAL A 202 -30.15 -34.76 -4.07
CA VAL A 202 -29.58 -34.04 -5.21
C VAL A 202 -29.78 -32.52 -5.09
N ILE A 203 -30.98 -32.08 -4.70
CA ILE A 203 -31.27 -30.64 -4.48
C ILE A 203 -30.34 -30.08 -3.40
N VAL A 204 -30.14 -30.80 -2.30
CA VAL A 204 -29.23 -30.38 -1.22
C VAL A 204 -27.78 -30.31 -1.70
N VAL A 205 -27.29 -31.28 -2.49
CA VAL A 205 -25.95 -31.23 -3.12
C VAL A 205 -25.80 -29.94 -3.92
N VAL A 206 -26.74 -29.70 -4.84
CA VAL A 206 -26.67 -28.58 -5.78
C VAL A 206 -26.57 -27.27 -5.01
N VAL A 207 -27.36 -27.13 -3.94
CA VAL A 207 -27.41 -25.91 -3.14
C VAL A 207 -26.12 -25.73 -2.35
N VAL A 208 -25.59 -26.78 -1.72
CA VAL A 208 -24.27 -26.70 -1.06
C VAL A 208 -23.17 -26.32 -2.04
N VAL A 209 -23.15 -26.92 -3.23
CA VAL A 209 -22.15 -26.61 -4.27
C VAL A 209 -22.28 -25.16 -4.72
N VAL A 210 -23.49 -24.66 -4.96
CA VAL A 210 -23.74 -23.25 -5.33
C VAL A 210 -23.24 -22.31 -4.24
N VAL A 211 -23.58 -22.57 -2.98
CA VAL A 211 -23.12 -21.75 -1.84
C VAL A 211 -21.59 -21.75 -1.75
N VAL A 212 -20.97 -22.91 -1.88
CA VAL A 212 -19.50 -23.05 -1.88
C VAL A 212 -18.86 -22.24 -3.00
N VAL A 213 -19.38 -22.35 -4.23
CA VAL A 213 -18.87 -21.60 -5.39
C VAL A 213 -18.98 -20.09 -5.13
N ILE A 214 -20.14 -19.63 -4.64
CA ILE A 214 -20.37 -18.22 -4.31
C ILE A 214 -19.35 -17.72 -3.28
N VAL A 215 -19.14 -18.47 -2.19
CA VAL A 215 -18.17 -18.11 -1.14
C VAL A 215 -16.75 -18.00 -1.72
N VAL A 216 -16.32 -18.97 -2.54
CA VAL A 216 -14.99 -18.94 -3.18
C VAL A 216 -14.84 -17.73 -4.10
N VAL A 217 -15.88 -17.41 -4.90
CA VAL A 217 -15.87 -16.24 -5.80
C VAL A 217 -15.74 -14.94 -5.00
N VAL A 218 -16.54 -14.75 -3.94
CA VAL A 218 -16.46 -13.53 -3.11
C VAL A 218 -15.08 -13.37 -2.48
N VAL A 219 -14.52 -14.45 -1.96
CA VAL A 219 -13.19 -14.44 -1.34
C VAL A 219 -12.11 -14.10 -2.38
N ALA A 220 -12.18 -14.70 -3.57
CA ALA A 220 -11.26 -14.39 -4.66
C ALA A 220 -11.36 -12.92 -5.10
N VAL A 221 -12.58 -12.38 -5.23
CA VAL A 221 -12.80 -10.96 -5.58
C VAL A 221 -12.22 -10.04 -4.51
N ALA A 222 -12.47 -10.30 -3.23
CA ALA A 222 -11.93 -9.51 -2.12
C ALA A 222 -10.39 -9.48 -2.13
N VAL A 223 -9.77 -10.64 -2.38
CA VAL A 223 -8.31 -10.78 -2.47
C VAL A 223 -7.72 -9.96 -3.63
N VAL A 224 -8.34 -10.02 -4.81
CA VAL A 224 -7.90 -9.25 -5.97
C VAL A 224 -7.99 -7.75 -5.70
N VAL A 225 -9.08 -7.28 -5.08
CA VAL A 225 -9.26 -5.88 -4.72
C VAL A 225 -8.18 -5.42 -3.72
N ILE A 226 -7.93 -6.21 -2.67
CA ILE A 226 -6.90 -5.91 -1.67
C ILE A 226 -5.51 -5.83 -2.31
N LEU A 227 -5.13 -6.83 -3.12
CA LEU A 227 -3.83 -6.85 -3.81
C LEU A 227 -3.67 -5.65 -4.75
N THR A 228 -4.72 -5.26 -5.46
CA THR A 228 -4.69 -4.09 -6.36
C THR A 228 -4.43 -2.80 -5.59
N ILE A 229 -5.11 -2.61 -4.45
CA ILE A 229 -4.93 -1.42 -3.61
C ILE A 229 -3.51 -1.37 -3.03
N VAL A 230 -3.03 -2.50 -2.49
CA VAL A 230 -1.67 -2.61 -1.97
C VAL A 230 -0.66 -2.25 -3.06
N LEU A 231 -0.81 -2.78 -4.27
CA LEU A 231 0.07 -2.46 -5.40
C LEU A 231 0.04 -0.96 -5.74
N VAL A 232 -1.13 -0.34 -5.81
CA VAL A 232 -1.26 1.10 -6.08
C VAL A 232 -0.57 1.93 -4.99
N VAL A 233 -0.77 1.60 -3.72
CA VAL A 233 -0.12 2.30 -2.60
C VAL A 233 1.39 2.17 -2.70
N VAL A 234 1.90 0.98 -2.98
CA VAL A 234 3.35 0.72 -3.13
C VAL A 234 3.94 1.55 -4.25
N LEU A 235 3.30 1.54 -5.42
CA LEU A 235 3.76 2.33 -6.58
C LEU A 235 3.81 3.82 -6.23
N VAL A 236 2.75 4.35 -5.61
CA VAL A 236 2.71 5.76 -5.17
C VAL A 236 3.84 6.06 -4.19
N VAL A 237 4.11 5.19 -3.22
CA VAL A 237 5.18 5.44 -2.25
C VAL A 237 6.56 5.31 -2.90
N VAL A 238 6.78 4.34 -3.79
CA VAL A 238 8.03 4.19 -4.54
C VAL A 238 8.29 5.43 -5.39
N ASP A 239 7.30 5.93 -6.12
CA ASP A 239 7.41 7.17 -6.89
C ASP A 239 7.82 8.34 -6.00
N ARG A 240 7.18 8.49 -4.83
CA ARG A 240 7.51 9.56 -3.87
C ARG A 240 8.93 9.43 -3.33
N VAL A 241 9.42 8.22 -3.08
CA VAL A 241 10.77 7.99 -2.55
C VAL A 241 11.84 8.20 -3.63
N VAL A 242 11.59 7.77 -4.87
CA VAL A 242 12.52 7.96 -6.00
C VAL A 242 12.72 9.44 -6.32
N VAL A 243 11.65 10.24 -6.24
CA VAL A 243 11.72 11.70 -6.47
C VAL A 243 12.54 12.42 -5.39
N VAL A 244 12.55 11.92 -4.15
CA VAL A 244 13.37 12.44 -3.04
C VAL A 244 14.74 11.76 -3.09
N GLY A 245 15.50 11.99 -4.16
CA GLY A 245 16.82 11.37 -4.38
C GLY A 245 17.85 11.71 -3.30
N GLY A 246 17.92 10.87 -2.26
CA GLY A 246 18.96 10.84 -1.23
C GLY A 246 19.16 9.41 -0.71
N GLY A 247 20.35 9.10 -0.18
CA GLY A 247 20.77 7.73 0.20
C GLY A 247 19.87 6.99 1.22
N GLY A 248 18.88 7.67 1.83
CA GLY A 248 17.88 7.06 2.71
C GLY A 248 16.72 6.34 2.01
N GLY A 249 16.53 6.52 0.69
CA GLY A 249 15.42 5.93 -0.05
C GLY A 249 15.42 4.38 -0.04
N VAL A 250 16.60 3.77 0.02
CA VAL A 250 16.75 2.30 0.03
C VAL A 250 16.09 1.68 1.26
N VAL A 251 16.26 2.29 2.45
CA VAL A 251 15.69 1.76 3.69
C VAL A 251 14.16 1.81 3.66
N VAL A 252 13.60 2.90 3.15
CA VAL A 252 12.14 3.08 3.05
C VAL A 252 11.54 2.07 2.07
N VAL A 253 12.17 1.86 0.91
CA VAL A 253 11.75 0.84 -0.05
C VAL A 253 11.79 -0.56 0.55
N VAL A 254 12.84 -0.92 1.28
CA VAL A 254 12.94 -2.23 1.94
C VAL A 254 11.81 -2.43 2.95
N VAL A 255 11.51 -1.42 3.78
CA VAL A 255 10.41 -1.50 4.75
C VAL A 255 9.06 -1.69 4.03
N ILE A 256 8.80 -0.93 2.96
CA ILE A 256 7.57 -1.06 2.17
C ILE A 256 7.47 -2.44 1.55
N VAL A 257 8.55 -2.95 0.94
CA VAL A 257 8.57 -4.29 0.34
C VAL A 257 8.30 -5.35 1.41
N VAL A 258 8.90 -5.26 2.59
CA VAL A 258 8.63 -6.18 3.71
C VAL A 258 7.16 -6.13 4.13
N VAL A 259 6.58 -4.93 4.30
CA VAL A 259 5.16 -4.78 4.64
C VAL A 259 4.27 -5.41 3.58
N VAL A 260 4.56 -5.19 2.30
CA VAL A 260 3.81 -5.77 1.18
C VAL A 260 3.91 -7.28 1.18
N VAL A 261 5.11 -7.83 1.36
CA VAL A 261 5.31 -9.28 1.45
C VAL A 261 4.51 -9.85 2.61
N VAL A 262 4.53 -9.22 3.79
CA VAL A 262 3.72 -9.65 4.94
C VAL A 262 2.23 -9.62 4.61
N VAL A 263 1.72 -8.54 4.00
CA VAL A 263 0.31 -8.44 3.59
C VAL A 263 -0.06 -9.52 2.58
N VAL A 264 0.76 -9.73 1.55
CA VAL A 264 0.55 -10.78 0.55
C VAL A 264 0.53 -12.16 1.20
N VAL A 265 1.48 -12.45 2.11
CA VAL A 265 1.52 -13.73 2.84
C VAL A 265 0.26 -13.92 3.68
N VAL A 266 -0.18 -12.90 4.41
CA VAL A 266 -1.41 -12.96 5.22
C VAL A 266 -2.63 -13.23 4.33
N VAL A 267 -2.78 -12.50 3.22
CA VAL A 267 -3.89 -12.68 2.27
C VAL A 267 -3.87 -14.10 1.68
N VAL A 268 -2.70 -14.60 1.27
CA VAL A 268 -2.55 -15.97 0.76
C VAL A 268 -2.94 -17.01 1.82
N VAL A 269 -2.48 -16.85 3.06
CA VAL A 269 -2.83 -17.75 4.17
C VAL A 269 -4.35 -17.76 4.39
N VAL A 270 -5.00 -16.59 4.40
CA VAL A 270 -6.46 -16.49 4.55
C VAL A 270 -7.17 -17.23 3.41
N VAL A 271 -6.76 -17.01 2.16
CA VAL A 271 -7.34 -17.71 1.00
C VAL A 271 -7.17 -19.22 1.13
N VAL A 272 -5.98 -19.69 1.47
CA VAL A 272 -5.71 -21.12 1.65
C VAL A 272 -6.61 -21.70 2.75
N VAL A 273 -6.73 -21.03 3.90
CA VAL A 273 -7.61 -21.47 4.99
C VAL A 273 -9.06 -21.55 4.52
N VAL A 274 -9.57 -20.52 3.83
CA VAL A 274 -10.97 -20.53 3.33
C VAL A 274 -11.18 -21.65 2.31
N VAL A 275 -10.27 -21.84 1.36
CA VAL A 275 -10.35 -22.92 0.39
C VAL A 275 -10.33 -24.29 1.08
N VAL A 276 -9.45 -24.50 2.06
CA VAL A 276 -9.41 -25.76 2.83
C VAL A 276 -10.72 -25.99 3.58
N VAL A 277 -11.27 -24.98 4.27
CA VAL A 277 -12.55 -25.07 4.98
C VAL A 277 -13.68 -25.44 4.01
N VAL A 278 -13.75 -24.76 2.87
CA VAL A 278 -14.74 -25.02 1.83
C VAL A 278 -14.63 -26.46 1.30
N VAL A 279 -13.42 -26.92 0.99
CA VAL A 279 -13.18 -28.29 0.52
C VAL A 279 -13.60 -29.32 1.56
N VAL A 280 -13.25 -29.11 2.83
CA VAL A 280 -13.68 -29.98 3.94
C VAL A 280 -15.20 -30.03 4.04
N ILE A 281 -15.89 -28.89 3.95
CA ILE A 281 -17.36 -28.82 3.96
C ILE A 281 -17.96 -29.63 2.79
N VAL A 282 -17.46 -29.44 1.57
CA VAL A 282 -17.93 -30.19 0.39
C VAL A 282 -17.75 -31.69 0.60
N ILE A 283 -16.58 -32.13 1.08
CA ILE A 283 -16.30 -33.55 1.34
C ILE A 283 -17.26 -34.11 2.37
N VAL A 284 -17.47 -33.43 3.50
CA VAL A 284 -18.39 -33.87 4.55
C VAL A 284 -19.81 -34.01 4.01
N VAL A 285 -20.30 -33.02 3.25
CA VAL A 285 -21.64 -33.08 2.66
C VAL A 285 -21.76 -34.24 1.68
N VAL A 286 -20.81 -34.42 0.77
CA VAL A 286 -20.79 -35.55 -0.18
C VAL A 286 -20.80 -36.88 0.56
N VAL A 287 -19.98 -37.05 1.60
CA VAL A 287 -19.93 -38.28 2.41
C VAL A 287 -21.27 -38.55 3.09
N VAL A 288 -21.88 -37.55 3.74
CA VAL A 288 -23.19 -37.69 4.39
C VAL A 288 -24.24 -38.14 3.38
N LEU A 289 -24.27 -37.52 2.20
CA LEU A 289 -25.24 -37.85 1.16
C LEU A 289 -25.02 -39.24 0.58
N VAL A 290 -23.77 -39.66 0.37
CA VAL A 290 -23.45 -41.03 -0.05
C VAL A 290 -23.94 -42.03 0.99
N VAL A 291 -23.72 -41.78 2.28
CA VAL A 291 -24.24 -42.64 3.36
C VAL A 291 -25.77 -42.71 3.34
N VAL A 292 -26.45 -41.58 3.13
CA VAL A 292 -27.93 -41.54 2.99
C VAL A 292 -28.39 -42.35 1.79
N VAL A 293 -27.78 -42.16 0.61
CA VAL A 293 -28.14 -42.90 -0.61
C VAL A 293 -27.91 -44.40 -0.42
N VAL A 294 -26.76 -44.80 0.13
CA VAL A 294 -26.46 -46.22 0.41
C VAL A 294 -27.46 -46.80 1.40
N ALA A 295 -27.79 -46.08 2.48
CA ALA A 295 -28.78 -46.53 3.46
C ALA A 295 -30.15 -46.73 2.82
N VAL A 296 -30.61 -45.80 1.97
CA VAL A 296 -31.88 -45.91 1.24
C VAL A 296 -31.84 -47.12 0.30
N LEU A 297 -30.77 -47.32 -0.47
CA LEU A 297 -30.63 -48.46 -1.37
C LEU A 297 -30.64 -49.80 -0.61
N VAL A 298 -29.95 -49.88 0.55
CA VAL A 298 -29.96 -51.07 1.41
C VAL A 298 -31.36 -51.34 1.93
N VAL A 299 -32.09 -50.32 2.39
CA VAL A 299 -33.48 -50.48 2.84
C VAL A 299 -34.37 -51.00 1.69
N VAL A 300 -34.20 -50.50 0.47
CA VAL A 300 -34.94 -51.01 -0.70
C VAL A 300 -34.63 -52.48 -0.93
N VAL A 301 -33.34 -52.85 -1.00
CA VAL A 301 -32.91 -54.23 -1.28
C VAL A 301 -33.35 -55.21 -0.20
N VAL A 302 -33.43 -54.78 1.06
CA VAL A 302 -33.90 -55.64 2.18
C VAL A 302 -35.41 -55.79 2.21
N VAL A 303 -36.15 -54.80 1.69
CA VAL A 303 -37.63 -54.83 1.60
C VAL A 303 -38.11 -55.59 0.36
N GLU A 304 -37.31 -55.64 -0.71
CA GLU A 304 -37.52 -56.50 -1.89
C GLU A 304 -37.36 -58.00 -1.57
#